data_AF-A0A4R4ISB3-F1
#
_entry.id   AF-A0A4R4ISB3-F1
#
_cell.length_a   1.000
_cell.length_b   1.000
_cell.length_c   1.000
_cell.angle_alpha   90.00
_cell.angle_beta   90.00
_cell.angle_gamma   90.00
#
_symmetry.space_group_name_H-M   'P 1'
#
loop_
_entity.id
_entity.type
_entity.pdbx_description
1 polymer ?
#
loop_
_entity_poly.entity_id
_entity_poly.type
_entity_poly.pdbx_seq_one_letter_code
_entity_poly.pdbx_strand_id
1 'polypeptide(L)'
;MKHIGFYGGSSIVELGSASEMAHFFSVLNKQIHDVNDQKILSQFYQKYLHLHELEEASSLMTQLRQGLSEELKYRFFKYFEGMEHCIKSAQGFHEDWGIYKPVRIVITDMPDFMTDRDRPLEQYDALGPHDPPFWSR
;
A
#
# COMPACT_ATOMS: atom_id res chain seq x y z
N MET A 1 15.50 12.86 -4.17
CA MET A 1 14.97 11.60 -3.62
C MET A 1 13.56 11.47 -4.17
N LYS A 2 13.16 10.27 -4.59
CA LYS A 2 11.82 10.06 -5.15
C LYS A 2 10.76 10.09 -4.04
N HIS A 3 9.61 10.70 -4.30
CA HIS A 3 8.46 10.63 -3.39
C HIS A 3 7.69 9.33 -3.61
N ILE A 4 7.28 8.72 -2.51
CA ILE A 4 6.57 7.45 -2.43
C ILE A 4 5.18 7.71 -1.85
N GLY A 5 4.20 6.96 -2.34
CA GLY A 5 2.82 7.11 -1.94
C GLY A 5 1.99 5.86 -2.21
N PHE A 6 0.71 5.97 -1.95
CA PHE A 6 -0.26 4.95 -2.32
C PHE A 6 -1.02 5.37 -3.57
N TYR A 7 -1.36 4.38 -4.38
CA TYR A 7 -2.25 4.53 -5.54
C TYR A 7 -3.32 3.45 -5.47
N GLY A 8 -4.57 3.82 -5.72
CA GLY A 8 -5.71 2.90 -5.77
C GLY A 8 -6.93 3.60 -6.36
N GLY A 9 -7.70 2.90 -7.20
CA GLY A 9 -8.80 3.54 -7.93
C GLY A 9 -8.29 4.65 -8.86
N SER A 10 -8.80 5.87 -8.64
CA SER A 10 -8.34 7.09 -9.30
C SER A 10 -7.56 8.03 -8.36
N SER A 11 -7.22 7.57 -7.15
CA SER A 11 -6.55 8.38 -6.14
C SER A 11 -5.07 8.05 -6.02
N ILE A 12 -4.24 9.09 -5.95
CA ILE A 12 -2.83 9.02 -5.57
C ILE A 12 -2.62 9.87 -4.31
N VAL A 13 -1.95 9.30 -3.31
CA VAL A 13 -1.62 10.01 -2.07
C VAL A 13 -0.12 9.96 -1.87
N GLU A 14 0.53 11.11 -2.07
CA GLU A 14 1.95 11.29 -1.78
C GLU A 14 2.20 11.38 -0.27
N LEU A 15 3.26 10.71 0.19
CA LEU A 15 3.54 10.58 1.63
C LEU A 15 4.95 11.04 1.99
N GLY A 16 5.97 10.31 1.56
CA GLY A 16 7.34 10.53 2.02
C GLY A 16 8.37 9.80 1.18
N SER A 17 9.57 9.64 1.73
CA SER A 17 10.66 8.94 1.05
C SER A 17 10.53 7.41 1.13
N ALA A 18 11.30 6.70 0.30
CA ALA A 18 11.36 5.23 0.33
C ALA A 18 11.81 4.68 1.69
N SER A 19 12.71 5.37 2.40
CA SER A 19 13.15 4.95 3.74
C SER A 19 12.06 5.13 4.78
N GLU A 20 11.25 6.18 4.68
CA GLU A 20 10.10 6.38 5.58
C GLU A 20 9.00 5.36 5.32
N MET A 21 8.71 5.03 4.05
CA MET A 21 7.78 3.96 3.69
C MET A 21 8.27 2.60 4.20
N ALA A 22 9.55 2.28 4.02
CA ALA A 22 10.14 1.05 4.56
C ALA A 22 10.08 1.02 6.10
N HIS A 23 10.32 2.14 6.77
CA HIS A 23 10.22 2.24 8.22
C HIS A 23 8.79 2.05 8.71
N PHE A 24 7.79 2.62 8.03
CA PHE A 24 6.38 2.41 8.33
C PHE A 24 6.04 0.92 8.35
N PHE A 25 6.33 0.20 7.26
CA PHE A 25 6.06 -1.25 7.18
C PHE A 25 6.88 -2.08 8.17
N SER A 26 8.14 -1.70 8.43
CA SER A 26 8.97 -2.36 9.46
C SER A 26 8.35 -2.26 10.86
N VAL A 27 7.74 -1.12 11.18
CA VAL A 27 7.01 -0.92 12.44
C VAL A 27 5.74 -1.76 12.48
N LEU A 28 4.95 -1.79 11.40
CA LEU A 28 3.74 -2.61 11.31
C LEU A 28 4.04 -4.11 11.46
N ASN A 29 5.06 -4.60 10.76
CA ASN A 29 5.42 -6.02 10.74
C ASN A 29 5.81 -6.56 12.13
N LYS A 30 6.29 -5.71 13.05
CA LYS A 30 6.61 -6.12 14.43
C LYS A 30 5.39 -6.43 15.29
N GLN A 31 4.21 -5.94 14.91
CA GLN A 31 2.95 -6.17 15.62
C GLN A 31 2.17 -7.39 15.10
N ILE A 32 2.62 -7.98 13.99
CA ILE A 32 1.92 -9.10 13.36
C ILE A 32 2.37 -10.40 14.02
N HIS A 33 1.38 -11.20 14.43
CA HIS A 33 1.57 -12.54 15.00
C HIS A 33 0.84 -13.63 14.21
N ASP A 34 -0.16 -13.23 13.40
CA ASP A 34 -0.93 -14.12 12.55
C ASP A 34 -0.31 -14.25 11.15
N VAL A 35 -0.40 -15.45 10.57
CA VAL A 35 0.19 -15.77 9.27
C VAL A 35 -0.58 -15.11 8.11
N ASN A 36 -1.89 -14.96 8.23
CA ASN A 36 -2.70 -14.31 7.19
C ASN A 36 -2.46 -12.80 7.19
N ASP A 37 -2.43 -12.16 8.37
CA ASP A 37 -2.06 -10.76 8.51
C ASP A 37 -0.68 -10.47 7.89
N GLN A 38 0.29 -11.37 8.14
CA GLN A 38 1.63 -11.26 7.56
C GLN A 38 1.61 -11.35 6.03
N LYS A 39 0.78 -12.23 5.45
CA LYS A 39 0.63 -12.34 4.00
C LYS A 39 0.04 -11.07 3.41
N ILE A 40 -1.04 -10.52 3.99
CA ILE A 40 -1.68 -9.29 3.50
C ILE A 40 -0.69 -8.12 3.56
N LEU A 41 0.02 -7.96 4.68
CA LEU A 41 1.00 -6.87 4.81
C LEU A 41 2.16 -7.02 3.81
N SER A 42 2.67 -8.25 3.63
CA SER A 42 3.76 -8.53 2.70
C SER A 42 3.33 -8.35 1.24
N GLN A 43 2.12 -8.80 0.90
CA GLN A 43 1.49 -8.60 -0.41
C GLN A 43 1.35 -7.11 -0.71
N PHE A 44 0.87 -6.31 0.24
CA PHE A 44 0.73 -4.87 0.06
C PHE A 44 2.08 -4.16 -0.07
N TYR A 45 3.07 -4.54 0.75
CA TYR A 45 4.42 -3.98 0.70
C TYR A 45 5.10 -4.26 -0.64
N GLN A 46 4.98 -5.50 -1.14
CA GLN A 46 5.76 -5.95 -2.28
C GLN A 46 5.06 -5.72 -3.62
N LYS A 47 3.74 -5.92 -3.64
CA LYS A 47 2.93 -6.02 -4.85
C LYS A 47 1.77 -5.01 -4.81
N TYR A 48 0.56 -5.52 -4.69
CA TYR A 48 -0.69 -4.79 -4.70
C TYR A 48 -1.74 -5.62 -3.97
N LEU A 49 -2.75 -4.99 -3.40
CA LEU A 49 -3.88 -5.70 -2.80
C LEU A 49 -4.83 -6.21 -3.88
N HIS A 50 -5.31 -7.44 -3.74
CA HIS A 50 -6.42 -7.94 -4.55
C HIS A 50 -7.75 -7.35 -4.07
N LEU A 51 -8.77 -7.34 -4.94
CA LEU A 51 -10.09 -6.79 -4.60
C LEU A 51 -10.70 -7.45 -3.36
N HIS A 52 -10.57 -8.77 -3.23
CA HIS A 52 -11.10 -9.52 -2.09
C HIS A 52 -10.32 -9.31 -0.79
N GLU A 53 -9.10 -8.77 -0.85
CA GLU A 53 -8.26 -8.49 0.32
C GLU A 53 -8.52 -7.08 0.89
N LEU A 54 -9.28 -6.22 0.20
CA LEU A 54 -9.41 -4.80 0.59
C LEU A 54 -10.06 -4.61 1.97
N GLU A 55 -11.07 -5.42 2.29
CA GLU A 55 -11.75 -5.35 3.58
C GLU A 55 -10.82 -5.83 4.71
N GLU A 56 -10.16 -6.97 4.51
CA GLU A 56 -9.19 -7.52 5.47
C GLU A 56 -8.00 -6.58 5.68
N ALA A 57 -7.45 -5.99 4.60
CA ALA A 57 -6.38 -5.02 4.68
C ALA A 57 -6.79 -3.75 5.45
N SER A 58 -8.02 -3.26 5.26
CA SER A 58 -8.55 -2.10 5.99
C SER A 58 -8.71 -2.40 7.50
N SER A 59 -9.25 -3.57 7.82
CA SER A 59 -9.38 -4.06 9.20
C SER A 59 -8.01 -4.21 9.88
N LEU A 60 -7.07 -4.87 9.20
CA LEU A 60 -5.69 -5.06 9.66
C LEU A 60 -5.01 -3.72 9.96
N MET A 61 -5.14 -2.72 9.10
CA MET A 61 -4.54 -1.40 9.31
C MET A 61 -5.14 -0.66 10.50
N THR A 62 -6.45 -0.81 10.70
CA THR A 62 -7.13 -0.25 11.88
C THR A 62 -6.60 -0.89 13.16
N GLN A 63 -6.49 -2.22 13.18
CA GLN A 63 -5.91 -2.97 14.31
C GLN A 63 -4.45 -2.56 14.57
N LEU A 64 -3.61 -2.55 13.54
CA LEU A 64 -2.20 -2.18 13.66
C LEU A 64 -2.03 -0.74 14.12
N ARG A 65 -2.87 0.19 13.65
CA ARG A 65 -2.88 1.59 14.12
C ARG A 65 -3.19 1.67 15.60
N GLN A 66 -4.15 0.89 16.11
CA GLN A 66 -4.55 0.90 17.52
C GLN A 66 -3.45 0.39 18.45
N GLY A 67 -2.67 -0.61 18.01
CA GLY A 67 -1.56 -1.19 18.77
C GLY A 67 -0.30 -0.31 18.86
N LEU A 68 -0.20 0.76 18.06
CA LEU A 68 0.95 1.68 18.09
C LEU A 68 0.93 2.62 19.29
N SER A 69 2.13 3.12 19.66
CA SER A 69 2.25 4.25 20.59
C SER A 69 1.68 5.53 19.96
N GLU A 70 1.26 6.50 20.80
CA GLU A 70 0.72 7.78 20.32
C GLU A 70 1.71 8.54 19.43
N GLU A 71 3.01 8.46 19.73
CA GLU A 71 4.06 9.05 18.88
C GLU A 71 4.05 8.45 17.47
N LEU A 72 3.98 7.12 17.35
CA LEU A 72 3.98 6.43 16.06
C LEU A 72 2.65 6.62 15.32
N LYS A 73 1.53 6.66 16.03
CA LYS A 73 0.21 7.01 15.46
C LYS A 73 0.24 8.42 14.85
N TYR A 74 0.81 9.39 15.57
CA TYR A 74 0.93 10.76 15.06
C TYR A 74 1.86 10.82 13.85
N ARG A 75 3.04 10.19 13.94
CA ARG A 75 4.03 10.16 12.86
C ARG A 75 3.48 9.55 11.56
N PHE A 76 2.74 8.45 11.68
CA PHE A 76 2.21 7.70 10.54
C PHE A 76 0.74 7.99 10.23
N PHE A 77 0.16 9.03 10.83
CA PHE A 77 -1.25 9.40 10.62
C PHE A 77 -1.60 9.47 9.13
N LYS A 78 -0.80 10.21 8.35
CA LYS A 78 -1.02 10.36 6.89
C LYS A 78 -0.92 9.05 6.12
N TYR A 79 -0.12 8.10 6.58
CA TYR A 79 0.03 6.80 5.93
C TYR A 79 -1.25 5.97 6.09
N PHE A 80 -1.80 5.91 7.30
CA PHE A 80 -3.08 5.22 7.53
C PHE A 80 -4.24 5.87 6.76
N GLU A 81 -4.38 7.20 6.83
CA GLU A 81 -5.42 7.91 6.09
C GLU A 81 -5.27 7.76 4.57
N GLY A 82 -4.04 7.82 4.06
CA GLY A 82 -3.74 7.65 2.65
C GLY A 82 -4.10 6.26 2.14
N MET A 83 -3.79 5.22 2.91
CA MET A 83 -4.16 3.86 2.57
C MET A 83 -5.67 3.67 2.56
N GLU A 84 -6.37 4.11 3.62
CA GLU A 84 -7.82 4.03 3.70
C GLU A 84 -8.50 4.77 2.54
N HIS A 85 -7.98 5.94 2.18
CA HIS A 85 -8.47 6.71 1.04
C HIS A 85 -8.30 5.95 -0.29
N CYS A 86 -7.12 5.36 -0.54
CA CYS A 86 -6.87 4.58 -1.75
C CYS A 86 -7.70 3.28 -1.81
N ILE A 87 -7.94 2.62 -0.67
CA ILE A 87 -8.84 1.45 -0.58
C ILE A 87 -10.26 1.86 -0.97
N LYS A 88 -10.81 2.90 -0.35
CA LYS A 88 -12.16 3.39 -0.67
C LYS A 88 -12.29 3.82 -2.13
N SER A 89 -11.26 4.46 -2.67
CA SER A 89 -11.21 4.85 -4.09
C SER A 89 -11.22 3.62 -4.99
N ALA A 90 -10.46 2.57 -4.67
CA ALA A 90 -10.44 1.32 -5.45
C ALA A 90 -11.77 0.56 -5.39
N GLN A 91 -12.42 0.53 -4.22
CA GLN A 91 -13.75 -0.07 -4.04
C GLN A 91 -14.79 0.68 -4.86
N GLY A 92 -14.92 2.00 -4.68
CA GLY A 92 -15.90 2.82 -5.41
C GLY A 92 -15.68 2.78 -6.92
N PHE A 93 -14.43 2.82 -7.39
CA PHE A 93 -14.12 2.72 -8.82
C PHE A 93 -14.58 1.37 -9.41
N HIS A 94 -14.44 0.28 -8.65
CA HIS A 94 -14.93 -1.03 -9.07
C HIS A 94 -16.46 -1.13 -9.00
N GLU A 95 -17.08 -0.62 -7.95
CA GLU A 95 -18.54 -0.60 -7.79
C GLU A 95 -19.23 0.19 -8.91
N ASP A 96 -18.70 1.36 -9.24
CA ASP A 96 -19.30 2.25 -10.22
C ASP A 96 -19.05 1.74 -11.66
N TRP A 97 -17.84 1.26 -11.97
CA TRP A 97 -17.41 1.02 -13.36
C TRP A 97 -17.09 -0.45 -13.68
N GLY A 98 -17.14 -1.36 -12.70
CA GLY A 98 -16.79 -2.77 -12.88
C GLY A 98 -15.31 -3.02 -13.19
N ILE A 99 -14.45 -2.02 -13.02
CA ILE A 99 -13.02 -2.08 -13.34
C ILE A 99 -12.25 -2.03 -12.03
N TYR A 100 -11.41 -3.03 -11.77
CA TYR A 100 -10.55 -2.99 -10.58
C TYR A 100 -9.24 -2.28 -10.87
N LYS A 101 -8.97 -1.19 -10.13
CA LYS A 101 -7.66 -0.51 -10.12
C LYS A 101 -7.01 -0.73 -8.75
N PRO A 102 -5.98 -1.58 -8.67
CA PRO A 102 -5.52 -2.11 -7.39
C PRO A 102 -4.82 -1.08 -6.53
N VAL A 103 -4.84 -1.35 -5.22
CA VAL A 103 -4.15 -0.54 -4.23
C VAL A 103 -2.70 -1.02 -4.12
N ARG A 104 -1.74 -0.13 -4.33
CA ARG A 104 -0.30 -0.44 -4.29
C ARG A 104 0.53 0.77 -3.90
N ILE A 105 1.77 0.50 -3.53
CA ILE A 105 2.79 1.53 -3.30
C ILE A 105 3.41 1.90 -4.65
N VAL A 106 3.56 3.20 -4.91
CA VAL A 106 4.11 3.74 -6.16
C VAL A 106 5.10 4.86 -5.87
N ILE A 107 5.97 5.13 -6.85
CA ILE A 107 6.64 6.43 -6.95
C ILE A 107 5.60 7.47 -7.42
N THR A 108 5.51 8.62 -6.75
CA THR A 108 4.53 9.67 -7.08
C THR A 108 5.09 10.74 -8.01
N ASP A 109 6.42 10.83 -8.14
CA ASP A 109 7.07 11.75 -9.07
C ASP A 109 6.83 11.35 -10.54
N MET A 110 6.63 12.35 -11.40
CA MET A 110 6.58 12.15 -12.85
C MET A 110 8.00 12.15 -13.43
N PRO A 111 8.34 11.27 -14.41
CA PRO A 111 7.45 10.37 -15.16
C PRO A 111 7.29 8.97 -14.55
N ASP A 112 7.97 8.66 -13.45
CA ASP A 112 7.98 7.33 -12.83
C ASP A 112 6.56 6.84 -12.48
N PHE A 113 5.71 7.73 -11.96
CA PHE A 113 4.31 7.38 -11.67
C PHE A 113 3.55 6.87 -12.89
N MET A 114 3.74 7.47 -14.07
CA MET A 114 3.06 7.00 -15.29
C MET A 114 3.48 5.58 -15.64
N THR A 115 4.76 5.27 -15.45
CA THR A 115 5.31 3.92 -15.69
C THR A 115 4.71 2.91 -14.71
N ASP A 116 4.62 3.26 -13.43
CA ASP A 116 4.05 2.35 -12.42
C ASP A 116 2.52 2.22 -12.57
N ARG A 117 1.82 3.30 -12.88
CA ARG A 117 0.37 3.30 -13.14
C ARG A 117 0.01 2.32 -14.25
N ASP A 118 0.75 2.36 -15.35
CA ASP A 118 0.48 1.57 -16.55
C ASP A 118 1.17 0.19 -16.52
N ARG A 119 1.87 -0.14 -15.41
CA ARG A 119 2.53 -1.44 -15.23
C ARG A 119 1.50 -2.58 -15.14
N PRO A 120 1.61 -3.60 -16.01
CA PRO A 120 0.75 -4.79 -15.95
C PRO A 120 0.88 -5.55 -14.63
N LEU A 121 -0.22 -6.12 -14.14
CA LEU A 121 -0.25 -6.83 -12.86
C LEU A 121 0.59 -8.11 -12.88
N GLU A 122 0.72 -8.73 -14.05
CA GLU A 122 1.54 -9.93 -14.26
C GLU A 122 3.01 -9.67 -13.91
N GLN A 123 3.49 -8.42 -14.04
CA GLN A 123 4.85 -8.06 -13.61
C GLN A 123 4.99 -8.01 -12.08
N TYR A 124 3.93 -7.63 -11.36
CA TYR A 124 3.90 -7.71 -9.90
C TYR A 124 3.76 -9.16 -9.45
N ASP A 125 2.92 -9.95 -10.13
CA ASP A 125 2.72 -11.37 -9.82
C ASP A 125 4.03 -12.16 -9.97
N ALA A 126 4.84 -11.81 -10.98
CA ALA A 126 6.15 -12.39 -11.21
C ALA A 126 7.22 -12.04 -10.16
N LEU A 127 6.99 -11.06 -9.27
CA LEU A 127 7.92 -10.77 -8.18
C LEU A 127 7.99 -11.96 -7.21
N GLY A 128 9.20 -12.49 -7.04
CA GLY A 128 9.52 -13.50 -6.05
C GLY A 128 9.80 -12.88 -4.67
N PRO A 129 9.90 -13.69 -3.60
CA PRO A 129 10.04 -13.20 -2.22
C PRO A 129 11.30 -12.35 -1.94
N HIS A 130 12.32 -12.45 -2.79
CA HIS A 130 13.58 -11.72 -2.64
C HIS A 130 13.73 -10.55 -3.63
N ASP A 131 12.75 -10.37 -4.52
CA ASP A 131 12.79 -9.27 -5.48
C ASP A 131 12.40 -7.96 -4.80
N PRO A 132 13.16 -6.88 -5.02
CA PRO A 132 12.80 -5.57 -4.48
C PRO A 132 11.50 -5.10 -5.13
N PRO A 133 10.58 -4.48 -4.36
CA PRO A 133 9.35 -3.96 -4.92
C PRO A 133 9.62 -2.79 -5.86
N PHE A 134 8.76 -2.61 -6.86
CA PHE A 134 8.97 -1.60 -7.91
C PHE A 134 9.16 -0.17 -7.38
N TRP A 135 8.41 0.21 -6.34
CA TRP A 135 8.50 1.54 -5.73
C TRP A 135 9.84 1.83 -5.04
N SER A 136 10.65 0.79 -4.77
CA SER A 136 11.96 0.91 -4.12
C SER A 136 13.15 0.92 -5.09
N ARG A 137 12.89 0.81 -6.40
CA ARG A 137 13.91 0.69 -7.45
C ARG A 137 14.40 2.04 -7.98
#